data_AF-A0A5R8MU40-F1
#
_entry.id   AF-A0A5R8MU40-F1
#
_cell.length_a   1.000
_cell.length_b   1.000
_cell.length_c   1.000
_cell.angle_alpha   90.00
_cell.angle_beta   90.00
_cell.angle_gamma   90.00
#
_symmetry.space_group_name_H-M   'P 1'
#
loop_
_entity.id
_entity.type
_entity.pdbx_description
1 polymer ?
#
loop_
_entity_poly.entity_id
_entity_poly.type
_entity_poly.pdbx_seq_one_letter_code
_entity_poly.pdbx_strand_id
1 'polypeptide(L)' 'MHDGTAVYIQARRIATLHAAFQAHPERFRGRRPYPPALPTKVWINQPPVISETDTSPQNAQVA' A
#
# COMPACT_ATOMS: atom_id res chain seq x y z
N MET A 1 2.77 -4.00 -14.59
CA MET A 1 3.94 -4.01 -13.69
C MET A 1 3.75 -2.86 -12.70
N HIS A 2 3.32 -3.16 -11.47
CA HIS A 2 3.07 -2.16 -10.41
C HIS A 2 4.16 -2.18 -9.34
N ASP A 3 5.19 -2.98 -9.56
CA ASP A 3 6.21 -3.31 -8.58
C ASP A 3 7.26 -2.20 -8.61
N GLY A 4 7.42 -1.47 -7.51
CA GLY A 4 8.45 -0.44 -7.33
C GLY A 4 8.00 1.03 -7.38
N THR A 5 6.85 1.35 -7.98
CA THR A 5 6.37 2.76 -8.05
C THR A 5 6.10 3.35 -6.67
N ALA A 6 5.59 2.55 -5.73
CA ALA A 6 5.33 2.99 -4.36
C ALA A 6 6.61 3.44 -3.63
N VAL A 7 7.72 2.70 -3.80
CA VAL A 7 9.02 3.04 -3.21
C VAL A 7 9.56 4.34 -3.81
N TYR A 8 9.45 4.50 -5.13
CA TYR A 8 9.88 5.73 -5.81
C TYR A 8 9.08 6.96 -5.34
N ILE A 9 7.75 6.84 -5.25
CA ILE A 9 6.88 7.91 -4.73
C ILE A 9 7.26 8.23 -3.28
N GLN A 10 7.53 7.22 -2.46
CA GLN A 10 7.94 7.41 -1.06
C GLN A 10 9.26 8.17 -0.95
N ALA A 11 10.26 7.82 -1.76
CA ALA A 11 11.55 8.51 -1.80
C ALA A 11 11.38 9.99 -2.18
N ARG A 12 10.55 10.28 -3.18
CA ARG A 12 10.22 11.67 -3.58
C ARG A 12 9.54 12.44 -2.45
N ARG A 13 8.58 11.83 -1.76
CA ARG A 13 7.91 12.46 -0.60
C ARG A 13 8.90 12.80 0.52
N ILE A 14 9.82 11.90 0.83
CA ILE A 14 10.88 12.15 1.83
C ILE A 14 11.72 13.35 1.41
N ALA A 15 12.17 13.39 0.15
CA ALA A 15 12.99 14.49 -0.36
C ALA A 15 12.25 15.84 -0.29
N THR A 16 10.98 15.88 -0.71
CA THR A 16 10.15 17.10 -0.65
C THR A 16 9.96 17.58 0.79
N LEU A 17 9.62 16.68 1.71
CA LEU A 17 9.42 17.02 3.13
C LEU A 17 10.71 17.50 3.80
N HIS A 18 11.84 16.90 3.42
CA HIS A 18 13.15 17.34 3.91
C HIS A 18 13.50 18.75 3.43
N ALA A 19 13.34 19.03 2.13
CA ALA A 19 13.60 20.35 1.58
C ALA A 19 12.70 21.43 2.20
N ALA A 20 11.40 21.13 2.37
CA ALA A 20 10.47 22.03 3.04
C ALA A 20 10.88 22.32 4.50
N PHE A 21 11.33 21.30 5.23
CA PHE A 21 11.83 21.46 6.60
C PHE A 21 13.11 22.30 6.67
N GLN A 22 14.05 22.08 5.75
CA GLN A 22 15.29 22.88 5.69
C GLN A 22 15.02 24.35 5.40
N ALA A 23 14.04 24.66 4.55
CA ALA A 23 13.67 26.04 4.23
C ALA A 23 12.93 26.75 5.38
N HIS A 24 12.06 26.02 6.09
CA HIS A 24 11.14 26.59 7.08
C HIS A 24 10.91 25.68 8.30
N PRO A 25 11.93 25.46 9.15
CA PRO A 25 11.81 24.56 10.30
C PRO A 25 10.74 24.99 11.32
N GLU A 26 10.47 26.30 11.42
CA GLU A 26 9.46 26.90 12.29
C GLU A 26 8.03 26.42 11.95
N ARG A 27 7.75 26.15 10.67
CA ARG A 27 6.45 25.63 10.22
C ARG A 27 6.19 24.19 10.68
N PHE A 28 7.24 23.48 11.09
CA PHE A 28 7.19 22.10 11.57
C PHE A 28 7.53 21.98 13.05
N ARG A 29 7.46 23.07 13.82
CA ARG A 29 7.78 23.10 15.26
C ARG A 29 9.17 22.53 15.56
N GLY A 30 10.14 22.77 14.66
CA GLY A 30 11.52 22.28 14.78
C GLY A 30 11.69 20.77 14.55
N ARG A 31 10.63 20.02 14.21
CA ARG A 31 10.70 18.58 13.99
C ARG A 31 10.54 18.25 12.50
N ARG A 32 11.49 17.50 11.94
CA ARG A 32 11.38 17.04 10.55
C ARG A 32 10.15 16.14 10.35
N PRO A 33 9.25 16.45 9.41
CA PRO A 33 8.12 15.58 9.06
C PRO A 33 8.59 14.37 8.25
N TYR A 34 7.85 13.26 8.37
CA TYR A 34 8.09 12.05 7.59
C TYR A 34 6.76 11.55 6.99
N PRO A 35 6.79 11.01 5.76
CA PRO A 35 5.61 10.37 5.20
C PRO A 35 5.30 9.06 5.95
N PRO A 36 4.03 8.61 5.99
CA PRO A 36 3.66 7.33 6.59
C PRO A 36 4.40 6.15 5.94
N ALA A 37 4.55 5.06 6.68
CA ALA A 37 5.11 3.83 6.14
C ALA A 37 4.25 3.29 4.98
N LEU A 38 4.89 2.66 3.99
CA LEU A 38 4.16 2.00 2.91
C LEU A 38 3.42 0.78 3.47
N PRO A 39 2.14 0.58 3.14
CA PRO A 39 1.41 -0.61 3.55
C PRO A 39 1.93 -1.84 2.80
N THR A 40 1.99 -2.98 3.49
CA THR A 40 2.41 -4.26 2.89
C THR A 40 1.40 -4.78 1.86
N LYS A 41 0.10 -4.54 2.10
CA LYS A 41 -0.98 -4.91 1.19
C LYS A 41 -2.14 -3.93 1.34
N VAL A 42 -2.77 -3.58 0.22
CA VAL A 42 -3.97 -2.75 0.18
C VAL A 42 -4.94 -3.33 -0.84
N TRP A 43 -6.23 -3.14 -0.60
CA TRP A 43 -7.30 -3.59 -1.48
C TRP A 43 -8.25 -2.42 -1.75
N ILE A 44 -8.63 -2.21 -3.01
CA ILE A 44 -9.75 -1.32 -3.37
C ILE A 44 -11.07 -2.07 -3.22
N ASN A 45 -11.07 -3.36 -3.57
CA ASN A 45 -12.14 -4.33 -3.31
C ASN A 45 -11.46 -5.62 -2.83
N GLN A 46 -11.49 -5.89 -1.53
CA GLN A 46 -10.98 -7.15 -1.01
C GLN A 46 -11.97 -8.26 -1.41
N PRO A 47 -11.56 -9.28 -2.16
CA PRO A 47 -12.45 -10.39 -2.44
C PRO A 47 -12.82 -11.07 -1.11
N PRO A 48 -14.06 -11.55 -0.95
CA PRO A 48 -14.41 -12.36 0.20
C PRO A 48 -13.47 -13.56 0.27
N VAL A 49 -13.14 -13.98 1.48
CA VAL A 49 -12.39 -15.22 1.70
C VAL A 49 -13.33 -16.34 1.29
N ILE A 50 -13.26 -16.79 0.04
CA ILE A 50 -13.79 -18.09 -0.33
C ILE A 50 -12.93 -19.11 0.40
N SER A 51 -13.39 -19.56 1.55
CA SER A 51 -12.83 -20.77 2.16
C SER A 51 -12.95 -21.87 1.12
N GLU A 52 -11.82 -22.46 0.72
CA GLU A 52 -11.77 -23.65 -0.10
C GLU A 52 -12.32 -24.84 0.70
N THR A 53 -13.62 -24.83 0.96
CA THR A 53 -14.41 -25.98 1.40
C THR A 53 -15.78 -25.88 0.76
N ASP A 54 -15.81 -25.87 -0.57
CA ASP A 54 -16.89 -26.55 -1.28
C ASP A 54 -16.34 -27.17 -2.56
N THR A 55 -15.44 -28.14 -2.39
CA THR A 55 -15.30 -29.21 -3.37
C THR A 55 -16.53 -30.10 -3.23
N SER A 56 -17.65 -29.67 -3.81
CA SER A 56 -18.76 -30.56 -4.13
C SER A 56 -18.55 -31.03 -5.57
N PRO A 57 -18.29 -32.33 -5.82
CA PRO A 57 -18.11 -32.82 -7.17
C PRO A 57 -19.47 -32.85 -7.87
N GLN A 58 -19.79 -31.79 -8.60
CA GLN A 58 -20.93 -31.73 -9.51
C GLN A 58 -20.50 -32.27 -10.88
N ASN A 59 -20.16 -33.56 -10.95
CA ASN A 59 -20.33 -34.33 -12.19
C ASN A 59 -20.08 -35.83 -11.95
N ALA A 60 -21.15 -36.62 -11.92
CA ALA A 60 -21.11 -38.00 -12.35
C ALA A 60 -22.49 -38.43 -12.90
N GLN A 61 -22.53 -38.59 -14.23
CA GLN A 61 -23.30 -39.56 -15.02
C GLN A 61 -24.82 -39.29 -15.17
N VAL A 62 -25.43 -39.13 -16.36
CA VAL A 62 -25.40 -39.90 -17.63
C VAL A 62 -25.28 -41.42 -17.46
N ALA A 63 -26.42 -42.07 -17.23
CA ALA A 63 -26.87 -43.30 -17.89
C ALA A 63 -28.38 -43.48 -17.69
#